data_AF-A0A7C7SXZ4-F1
#
_entry.id   AF-A0A7C7SXZ4-F1
#
_cell.length_a   1.000
_cell.length_b   1.000
_cell.length_c   1.000
_cell.angle_alpha   90.00
_cell.angle_beta   90.00
_cell.angle_gamma   90.00
#
_symmetry.space_group_name_H-M   'P 1'
#
loop_
_entity.id
_entity.type
_entity.pdbx_description
1 polymer ?
#
loop_
_entity_poly.entity_id
_entity_poly.type
_entity_poly.pdbx_seq_one_letter_code
_entity_poly.pdbx_strand_id
1 'polypeptide(L)'
;MESKVGRIIHVDKDGMLVKKVPLGEGGRKKTRLMRILDNGHYLACAENPGVVSEYDVKGNVVWEYEIGTRVFGAIRLKNGNTLICSGSGNSVVEVTPEKQVVWEITKTIPGSEITLGWMTALQELPNGNIVAGNCHAGEENPQIFEITKDKKVVWEFDEWDLVGNGLACWQILDAEQSAMVRKQLAALKK
;
A
#
# COMPACT_ATOMS: atom_id res chain seq x y z
N MET A 1 9.71 -6.48 6.67
CA MET A 1 10.44 -5.46 7.46
C MET A 1 10.29 -5.79 8.93
N GLU A 2 11.27 -5.44 9.75
CA GLU A 2 11.21 -5.65 11.20
C GLU A 2 11.23 -4.29 11.90
N SER A 3 10.06 -3.77 12.29
CA SER A 3 9.94 -2.40 12.82
C SER A 3 10.69 -2.16 14.14
N LYS A 4 10.76 -3.18 15.02
CA LYS A 4 11.50 -3.07 16.29
C LYS A 4 13.02 -3.01 16.08
N VAL A 5 13.52 -3.72 15.07
CA VAL A 5 14.95 -3.79 14.75
C VAL A 5 15.36 -2.67 13.79
N GLY A 6 14.41 -2.15 13.00
CA GLY A 6 14.65 -1.07 12.04
C GLY A 6 15.40 -1.54 10.81
N ARG A 7 14.97 -2.66 10.21
CA ARG A 7 15.61 -3.19 8.98
C ARG A 7 14.62 -3.82 8.01
N ILE A 8 15.00 -3.81 6.74
CA ILE A 8 14.46 -4.65 5.68
C ILE A 8 15.28 -5.94 5.65
N ILE A 9 14.61 -7.07 5.49
CA ILE A 9 15.25 -8.38 5.36
C ILE A 9 14.74 -9.07 4.10
N HIS A 10 15.64 -9.73 3.39
CA HIS A 10 15.30 -10.70 2.36
C HIS A 10 15.50 -12.08 2.96
N VAL A 11 14.49 -12.93 2.79
CA VAL A 11 14.52 -14.35 3.17
C VAL A 11 14.32 -15.19 1.92
N ASP A 12 15.01 -16.32 1.82
CA ASP A 12 14.76 -17.29 0.76
C ASP A 12 13.55 -18.18 1.08
N LYS A 13 13.25 -19.13 0.18
CA LYS A 13 12.14 -20.08 0.31
C LYS A 13 12.26 -21.01 1.52
N ASP A 14 13.47 -21.19 2.03
CA ASP A 14 13.77 -22.04 3.20
C ASP A 14 13.73 -21.21 4.50
N GLY A 15 13.37 -19.93 4.40
CA GLY A 15 13.28 -18.99 5.52
C GLY A 15 14.63 -18.43 5.97
N MET A 16 15.70 -18.70 5.21
CA MET A 16 17.04 -18.25 5.57
C MET A 16 17.26 -16.80 5.18
N LEU A 17 17.90 -16.05 6.06
CA LEU A 17 18.24 -14.66 5.82
C LEU A 17 19.30 -14.52 4.72
N VAL A 18 18.96 -13.81 3.65
CA VAL A 18 19.84 -13.55 2.50
C VAL A 18 20.47 -12.16 2.58
N LYS A 19 19.69 -11.14 2.97
CA LYS A 19 20.14 -9.73 2.95
C LYS A 19 19.50 -8.94 4.09
N LYS A 20 20.23 -7.97 4.62
CA LYS A 20 19.75 -6.95 5.56
C LYS A 20 20.03 -5.56 4.99
N VAL A 21 19.06 -4.67 5.10
CA VAL A 21 19.20 -3.25 4.74
C VAL A 21 18.65 -2.42 5.90
N PRO A 22 19.43 -1.47 6.46
CA PRO A 22 18.95 -0.63 7.55
C PRO A 22 17.82 0.28 7.08
N LEU A 23 16.87 0.55 7.97
CA LEU A 23 15.88 1.63 7.79
C LEU A 23 16.41 2.93 8.39
N GLY A 24 15.86 4.05 7.92
CA GLY A 24 16.23 5.37 8.41
C GLY A 24 15.93 5.59 9.91
N GLU A 25 16.60 6.57 10.48
CA GLU A 25 16.35 7.03 11.85
C GLU A 25 15.14 8.00 11.93
N GLY A 26 14.87 8.53 13.14
CA GLY A 26 13.86 9.57 13.33
C GLY A 26 12.43 9.08 13.10
N GLY A 27 12.12 7.86 13.56
CA GLY A 27 10.78 7.28 13.49
C GLY A 27 10.52 6.39 12.26
N ARG A 28 11.39 6.45 11.23
CA ARG A 28 11.29 5.63 10.00
C ARG A 28 11.42 4.10 10.22
N LYS A 29 11.79 3.68 11.43
CA LYS A 29 11.72 2.26 11.87
C LYS A 29 10.29 1.79 12.16
N LYS A 30 9.34 2.69 12.42
CA LYS A 30 7.92 2.36 12.70
C LYS A 30 7.14 2.18 11.40
N THR A 31 7.52 1.14 10.66
CA THR A 31 7.03 0.93 9.31
C THR A 31 5.65 0.30 9.23
N ARG A 32 4.96 0.53 8.10
CA ARG A 32 3.78 -0.19 7.64
C ARG A 32 4.10 -0.97 6.37
N LEU A 33 3.50 -0.62 5.25
CA LEU A 33 3.73 -1.31 3.99
C LEU A 33 5.12 -0.96 3.44
N MET A 34 5.75 -1.96 2.81
CA MET A 34 6.90 -1.74 1.94
C MET A 34 6.73 -2.52 0.64
N ARG A 35 7.29 -1.95 -0.43
CA ARG A 35 7.37 -2.54 -1.76
C ARG A 35 8.81 -2.49 -2.23
N ILE A 36 9.22 -3.54 -2.94
CA ILE A 36 10.44 -3.52 -3.75
C ILE A 36 10.04 -2.93 -5.10
N LEU A 37 10.79 -1.94 -5.57
CA LEU A 37 10.58 -1.29 -6.86
C LEU A 37 11.35 -2.04 -7.96
N ASP A 38 11.01 -1.82 -9.22
CA ASP A 38 11.64 -2.49 -10.38
C ASP A 38 13.14 -2.21 -10.49
N ASN A 39 13.61 -1.07 -9.99
CA ASN A 39 15.03 -0.71 -9.89
C ASN A 39 15.75 -1.38 -8.69
N GLY A 40 15.07 -2.23 -7.93
CA GLY A 40 15.58 -2.90 -6.73
C GLY A 40 15.59 -2.05 -5.46
N HIS A 41 15.12 -0.80 -5.52
CA HIS A 41 14.94 0.05 -4.34
C HIS A 41 13.76 -0.40 -3.48
N TYR A 42 13.63 0.22 -2.30
CA TYR A 42 12.56 -0.07 -1.37
C TYR A 42 11.72 1.17 -1.11
N LEU A 43 10.42 1.11 -1.34
CA LEU A 43 9.47 2.15 -0.97
C LEU A 43 8.79 1.74 0.33
N ALA A 44 8.96 2.49 1.41
CA ALA A 44 8.43 2.15 2.72
C ALA A 44 7.68 3.31 3.37
N CYS A 45 6.57 2.98 4.04
CA CYS A 45 5.74 3.91 4.80
C CYS A 45 6.09 3.87 6.28
N ALA A 46 6.21 5.02 6.94
CA ALA A 46 6.43 5.12 8.38
C ALA A 46 5.38 6.01 9.05
N GLU A 47 4.65 5.48 10.03
CA GLU A 47 3.49 6.17 10.64
C GLU A 47 3.83 7.45 11.40
N ASN A 48 5.03 7.51 11.96
CA ASN A 48 5.53 8.65 12.70
C ASN A 48 7.02 8.71 12.38
N PRO A 49 7.44 9.62 11.47
CA PRO A 49 6.88 10.97 11.31
C PRO A 49 5.76 11.13 10.27
N GLY A 50 5.31 10.07 9.61
CA GLY A 50 4.28 10.17 8.56
C GLY A 50 4.89 10.46 7.20
N VAL A 51 5.83 9.60 6.81
CA VAL A 51 6.62 9.76 5.58
C VAL A 51 6.61 8.47 4.75
N VAL A 52 6.70 8.67 3.45
CA VAL A 52 7.02 7.62 2.48
C VAL A 52 8.45 7.83 2.02
N SER A 53 9.33 6.87 2.26
CA SER A 53 10.74 6.95 1.93
C SER A 53 11.09 5.90 0.89
N GLU A 54 11.82 6.30 -0.16
CA GLU A 54 12.51 5.38 -1.07
C GLU A 54 13.94 5.21 -0.58
N TYR A 55 14.34 3.95 -0.36
CA TYR A 55 15.68 3.57 0.02
C TYR A 55 16.39 2.88 -1.13
N ASP A 56 17.64 3.24 -1.38
CA ASP A 56 18.50 2.47 -2.26
C ASP A 56 18.80 1.06 -1.69
N VAL A 57 19.52 0.24 -2.46
CA VAL A 57 19.88 -1.12 -2.05
C VAL A 57 20.77 -1.21 -0.81
N LYS A 58 21.36 -0.10 -0.37
CA LYS A 58 22.23 0.04 0.81
C LYS A 58 21.51 0.61 2.03
N GLY A 59 20.30 1.14 1.86
CA GLY A 59 19.49 1.73 2.92
C GLY A 59 19.62 3.25 3.02
N ASN A 60 20.19 3.92 2.02
CA ASN A 60 20.20 5.37 1.96
C ASN A 60 18.85 5.87 1.46
N VAL A 61 18.29 6.89 2.08
CA VAL A 61 17.08 7.56 1.58
C VAL A 61 17.44 8.36 0.33
N VAL A 62 16.85 8.00 -0.81
CA VAL A 62 17.08 8.65 -2.11
C VAL A 62 15.89 9.48 -2.58
N TRP A 63 14.72 9.26 -2.01
CA TRP A 63 13.53 10.09 -2.19
C TRP A 63 12.67 10.00 -0.94
N GLU A 64 11.94 11.08 -0.61
CA GLU A 64 11.04 11.09 0.54
C GLU A 64 9.91 12.09 0.34
N TYR A 65 8.70 11.71 0.75
CA TYR A 65 7.52 12.56 0.77
C TYR A 65 6.86 12.51 2.14
N GLU A 66 6.59 13.69 2.70
CA GLU A 66 5.88 13.84 3.97
C GLU A 66 4.38 13.99 3.71
N ILE A 67 3.59 13.09 4.30
CA ILE A 67 2.13 13.22 4.32
C ILE A 67 1.64 13.79 5.66
N GLY A 68 2.46 13.70 6.72
CA GLY A 68 2.16 14.28 8.04
C GLY A 68 1.12 13.49 8.85
N THR A 69 0.77 12.28 8.41
CA THR A 69 -0.24 11.41 9.02
C THR A 69 0.32 10.01 9.26
N ARG A 70 -0.44 9.12 9.90
CA ARG A 70 -0.05 7.71 10.12
C ARG A 70 -0.13 6.89 8.82
N VAL A 71 0.73 7.23 7.85
CA VAL A 71 0.77 6.66 6.51
C VAL A 71 0.92 5.15 6.53
N PHE A 72 0.12 4.48 5.70
CA PHE A 72 0.07 3.03 5.69
C PHE A 72 0.71 2.44 4.45
N GLY A 73 0.27 2.88 3.26
CA GLY A 73 0.57 2.22 1.99
C GLY A 73 0.99 3.19 0.92
N ALA A 74 1.99 2.81 0.12
CA ALA A 74 2.37 3.54 -1.08
C ALA A 74 2.87 2.56 -2.15
N ILE A 75 2.65 2.91 -3.41
CA ILE A 75 3.14 2.17 -4.58
C ILE A 75 3.73 3.15 -5.60
N ARG A 76 4.74 2.72 -6.34
CA ARG A 76 5.18 3.39 -7.57
C ARG A 76 4.25 2.94 -8.69
N LEU A 77 3.61 3.89 -9.37
CA LEU A 77 2.77 3.64 -10.53
C LEU A 77 3.62 3.45 -11.78
N LYS A 78 3.03 2.84 -12.82
CA LYS A 78 3.68 2.62 -14.13
C LYS A 78 4.17 3.91 -14.79
N ASN A 79 3.53 5.04 -14.52
CA ASN A 79 3.91 6.35 -15.05
C ASN A 79 5.10 7.01 -14.29
N GLY A 80 5.62 6.37 -13.23
CA GLY A 80 6.70 6.90 -12.42
C GLY A 80 6.25 7.74 -11.21
N ASN A 81 4.96 8.06 -11.09
CA ASN A 81 4.42 8.75 -9.92
C ASN A 81 4.28 7.81 -8.72
N THR A 82 4.19 8.37 -7.52
CA THR A 82 3.95 7.61 -6.30
C THR A 82 2.51 7.83 -5.83
N LEU A 83 1.74 6.74 -5.71
CA LEU A 83 0.41 6.76 -5.15
C LEU A 83 0.48 6.38 -3.66
N ILE A 84 -0.15 7.17 -2.80
CA ILE A 84 -0.01 7.11 -1.36
C ILE A 84 -1.39 7.06 -0.71
N CYS A 85 -1.63 6.03 0.08
CA CYS A 85 -2.72 5.96 1.04
C CYS A 85 -2.24 6.58 2.35
N SER A 86 -2.85 7.71 2.68
CA SER A 86 -2.48 8.57 3.82
C SER A 86 -2.67 7.93 5.20
N GLY A 87 -3.18 6.70 5.29
CA GLY A 87 -3.60 6.14 6.56
C GLY A 87 -4.64 7.04 7.21
N SER A 88 -4.30 7.65 8.35
CA SER A 88 -5.23 8.47 9.14
C SER A 88 -5.52 9.85 8.54
N GLY A 89 -5.08 10.14 7.31
CA GLY A 89 -5.39 11.38 6.61
C GLY A 89 -6.68 11.33 5.79
N ASN A 90 -7.38 10.18 5.78
CA ASN A 90 -8.64 9.97 5.05
C ASN A 90 -8.52 10.34 3.55
N SER A 91 -7.37 10.07 2.96
CA SER A 91 -7.07 10.44 1.57
C SER A 91 -6.17 9.44 0.84
N VAL A 92 -6.25 9.48 -0.49
CA VAL A 92 -5.31 8.85 -1.41
C VAL A 92 -4.77 9.94 -2.32
N VAL A 93 -3.44 10.02 -2.48
CA VAL A 93 -2.76 11.10 -3.21
C VAL A 93 -1.75 10.51 -4.19
N GLU A 94 -1.75 10.99 -5.43
CA GLU A 94 -0.72 10.71 -6.43
C GLU A 94 0.23 11.91 -6.53
N VAL A 95 1.53 11.65 -6.37
CA VAL A 95 2.59 12.67 -6.42
C VAL A 95 3.63 12.35 -7.49
N THR A 96 4.11 13.37 -8.19
CA THR A 96 5.22 13.24 -9.13
C THR A 96 6.56 13.00 -8.40
N PRO A 97 7.62 12.59 -9.11
CA PRO A 97 8.98 12.54 -8.54
C PRO A 97 9.43 13.88 -7.94
N GLU A 98 9.00 14.99 -8.53
CA GLU A 98 9.20 16.38 -8.08
C GLU A 98 8.27 16.79 -6.94
N LYS A 99 7.54 15.83 -6.36
CA LYS A 99 6.67 15.98 -5.18
C LYS A 99 5.47 16.89 -5.41
N GLN A 100 5.01 17.01 -6.66
CA GLN A 100 3.79 17.74 -6.98
C GLN A 100 2.58 16.80 -6.90
N VAL A 101 1.52 17.23 -6.22
CA VAL A 101 0.25 16.48 -6.19
C VAL A 101 -0.45 16.65 -7.55
N VAL A 102 -0.76 15.54 -8.22
CA VAL A 102 -1.40 15.54 -9.55
C VAL A 102 -2.76 14.86 -9.56
N TRP A 103 -3.09 14.11 -8.51
CA TRP A 103 -4.41 13.50 -8.32
C TRP A 103 -4.66 13.26 -6.84
N GLU A 104 -5.90 13.41 -6.38
CA GLU A 104 -6.28 13.12 -4.99
C GLU A 104 -7.77 12.80 -4.82
N ILE A 105 -8.07 12.03 -3.78
CA ILE A 105 -9.40 11.91 -3.16
C ILE A 105 -9.24 12.12 -1.65
N THR A 106 -10.19 12.81 -1.02
CA THR A 106 -10.11 13.18 0.40
C THR A 106 -11.50 13.18 1.04
N LYS A 107 -11.60 12.61 2.25
CA LYS A 107 -12.81 12.46 3.08
C LYS A 107 -13.94 11.64 2.47
N THR A 108 -14.38 11.96 1.26
CA THR A 108 -15.45 11.26 0.54
C THR A 108 -15.06 11.16 -0.93
N ILE A 109 -15.36 10.03 -1.57
CA ILE A 109 -15.09 9.85 -3.00
C ILE A 109 -16.06 10.71 -3.81
N PRO A 110 -15.59 11.59 -4.72
CA PRO A 110 -16.46 12.44 -5.52
C PRO A 110 -17.53 11.67 -6.29
N GLY A 111 -18.79 12.09 -6.19
CA GLY A 111 -19.91 11.46 -6.88
C GLY A 111 -20.40 10.16 -6.24
N SER A 112 -20.04 9.89 -4.98
CA SER A 112 -20.54 8.76 -4.19
C SER A 112 -20.75 9.16 -2.73
N GLU A 113 -21.38 8.27 -1.95
CA GLU A 113 -21.53 8.42 -0.49
C GLU A 113 -20.38 7.77 0.29
N ILE A 114 -19.38 7.18 -0.39
CA ILE A 114 -18.28 6.46 0.25
C ILE A 114 -17.35 7.43 0.94
N THR A 115 -17.30 7.32 2.27
CA THR A 115 -16.38 8.04 3.13
C THR A 115 -15.07 7.25 3.33
N LEU A 116 -13.97 7.97 3.41
CA LEU A 116 -12.63 7.42 3.55
C LEU A 116 -12.28 7.37 5.04
N GLY A 117 -11.93 6.18 5.54
CA GLY A 117 -11.46 5.93 6.90
C GLY A 117 -9.93 5.90 6.99
N TRP A 118 -9.39 4.83 7.57
CA TRP A 118 -7.97 4.54 7.57
C TRP A 118 -7.56 3.92 6.21
N MET A 119 -7.00 4.75 5.34
CA MET A 119 -6.63 4.35 3.98
C MET A 119 -5.37 3.46 3.99
N THR A 120 -5.48 2.24 3.47
CA THR A 120 -4.46 1.19 3.69
C THR A 120 -3.82 0.68 2.39
N ALA A 121 -3.84 -0.63 2.12
CA ALA A 121 -3.15 -1.21 0.97
C ALA A 121 -3.65 -0.63 -0.37
N LEU A 122 -2.77 -0.64 -1.37
CA LEU A 122 -2.98 -0.10 -2.71
C LEU A 122 -2.54 -1.11 -3.77
N GLN A 123 -3.23 -1.09 -4.91
CA GLN A 123 -2.84 -1.80 -6.12
C GLN A 123 -3.23 -0.99 -7.36
N GLU A 124 -2.32 -0.87 -8.33
CA GLU A 124 -2.64 -0.39 -9.68
C GLU A 124 -2.96 -1.60 -10.56
N LEU A 125 -4.10 -1.58 -11.24
CA LEU A 125 -4.52 -2.65 -12.14
C LEU A 125 -3.97 -2.46 -13.55
N PRO A 126 -3.98 -3.51 -14.42
CA PRO A 126 -3.53 -3.43 -15.80
C PRO A 126 -4.19 -2.30 -16.61
N ASN A 127 -5.48 -2.04 -16.36
CA ASN A 127 -6.27 -0.99 -17.01
C ASN A 127 -5.99 0.44 -16.48
N GLY A 128 -5.12 0.60 -15.48
CA GLY A 128 -4.79 1.89 -14.88
C GLY A 128 -5.75 2.32 -13.75
N ASN A 129 -6.74 1.50 -13.41
CA ASN A 129 -7.56 1.73 -12.23
C ASN A 129 -6.77 1.49 -10.96
N ILE A 130 -7.23 2.12 -9.89
CA ILE A 130 -6.64 2.06 -8.56
C ILE A 130 -7.58 1.24 -7.69
N VAL A 131 -7.03 0.28 -6.94
CA VAL A 131 -7.76 -0.40 -5.87
C VAL A 131 -7.16 0.05 -4.55
N ALA A 132 -8.01 0.47 -3.62
CA ALA A 132 -7.61 0.99 -2.32
C ALA A 132 -8.39 0.36 -1.16
N GLY A 133 -7.70 0.08 -0.05
CA GLY A 133 -8.32 -0.39 1.18
C GLY A 133 -8.83 0.75 2.04
N ASN A 134 -10.05 0.61 2.56
CA ASN A 134 -10.76 1.59 3.37
C ASN A 134 -11.03 1.04 4.78
N CYS A 135 -9.95 0.72 5.50
CA CYS A 135 -10.03 0.10 6.82
C CYS A 135 -10.62 1.10 7.84
N HIS A 136 -11.33 0.64 8.87
CA HIS A 136 -11.91 1.51 9.90
C HIS A 136 -12.89 2.58 9.37
N ALA A 137 -13.53 2.34 8.23
CA ALA A 137 -14.52 3.26 7.65
C ALA A 137 -15.97 3.01 8.14
N GLY A 138 -16.20 1.96 8.94
CA GLY A 138 -17.53 1.60 9.42
C GLY A 138 -18.31 0.71 8.45
N GLU A 139 -19.48 0.24 8.89
CA GLU A 139 -20.27 -0.80 8.19
C GLU A 139 -20.97 -0.29 6.93
N GLU A 140 -21.20 1.02 6.83
CA GLU A 140 -21.83 1.67 5.67
C GLU A 140 -20.84 1.95 4.53
N ASN A 141 -19.58 1.49 4.64
CA ASN A 141 -18.54 1.75 3.65
C ASN A 141 -17.84 0.44 3.22
N PRO A 142 -17.56 0.28 1.92
CA PRO A 142 -16.85 -0.90 1.43
C PRO A 142 -15.44 -0.96 2.01
N GLN A 143 -14.96 -2.15 2.33
CA GLN A 143 -13.61 -2.32 2.90
C GLN A 143 -12.52 -2.20 1.84
N ILE A 144 -12.85 -2.45 0.56
CA ILE A 144 -11.99 -2.20 -0.61
C ILE A 144 -12.86 -1.61 -1.71
N PHE A 145 -12.32 -0.65 -2.47
CA PHE A 145 -12.96 -0.16 -3.69
C PHE A 145 -11.96 -0.07 -4.85
N GLU A 146 -12.46 -0.25 -6.07
CA GLU A 146 -11.77 0.06 -7.32
C GLU A 146 -12.30 1.39 -7.85
N ILE A 147 -11.39 2.30 -8.17
CA ILE A 147 -11.68 3.63 -8.67
C ILE A 147 -10.88 3.92 -9.94
N THR A 148 -11.55 4.56 -10.88
CA THR A 148 -10.99 5.06 -12.14
C THR A 148 -10.21 6.37 -11.93
N LYS A 149 -9.41 6.79 -12.92
CA LYS A 149 -8.69 8.08 -12.86
C LYS A 149 -9.63 9.30 -12.85
N ASP A 150 -10.82 9.18 -13.43
CA ASP A 150 -11.89 10.19 -13.34
C ASP A 150 -12.73 10.08 -12.06
N LYS A 151 -12.24 9.33 -11.06
CA LYS A 151 -12.78 9.22 -9.69
C LYS A 151 -14.15 8.55 -9.59
N LYS A 152 -14.51 7.72 -10.57
CA LYS A 152 -15.70 6.86 -10.49
C LYS A 152 -15.36 5.52 -9.87
N VAL A 153 -16.12 5.12 -8.85
CA VAL A 153 -16.06 3.78 -8.29
C VAL A 153 -16.71 2.80 -9.26
N VAL A 154 -16.01 1.71 -9.56
CA VAL A 154 -16.45 0.71 -10.55
C VAL A 154 -16.57 -0.69 -9.99
N TRP A 155 -16.04 -0.92 -8.80
CA TRP A 155 -16.16 -2.17 -8.06
C TRP A 155 -15.92 -1.93 -6.57
N GLU A 156 -16.54 -2.76 -5.74
CA GLU A 156 -16.46 -2.71 -4.29
C GLU A 156 -16.34 -4.13 -3.72
N PHE A 157 -15.56 -4.26 -2.65
CA PHE A 157 -15.61 -5.37 -1.73
C PHE A 157 -16.27 -4.86 -0.45
N ASP A 158 -17.55 -5.19 -0.29
CA ASP A 158 -18.36 -4.80 0.86
C ASP A 158 -18.90 -6.04 1.57
N GLU A 159 -18.02 -6.67 2.32
CA GLU A 159 -18.25 -7.97 2.99
C GLU A 159 -18.03 -7.81 4.50
N TRP A 160 -18.81 -6.91 5.11
CA TRP A 160 -18.68 -6.55 6.53
C TRP A 160 -18.75 -7.78 7.45
N ASP A 161 -19.70 -8.69 7.23
CA ASP A 161 -19.86 -9.88 8.06
C ASP A 161 -18.66 -10.83 7.98
N LEU A 162 -17.88 -10.77 6.90
CA LEU A 162 -16.71 -11.62 6.69
C LEU A 162 -15.44 -11.06 7.33
N VAL A 163 -15.16 -9.77 7.09
CA VAL A 163 -13.86 -9.16 7.46
C VAL A 163 -13.98 -8.07 8.53
N GLY A 164 -15.20 -7.62 8.80
CA GLY A 164 -15.50 -6.51 9.69
C GLY A 164 -14.73 -5.25 9.34
N ASN A 165 -14.42 -4.46 10.38
CA ASN A 165 -13.80 -3.16 10.21
C ASN A 165 -12.27 -3.19 10.06
N GLY A 166 -11.66 -4.38 9.96
CA GLY A 166 -10.24 -4.62 10.23
C GLY A 166 -9.37 -5.03 9.02
N LEU A 167 -9.80 -4.77 7.79
CA LEU A 167 -9.11 -5.23 6.58
C LEU A 167 -8.02 -4.25 6.10
N ALA A 168 -6.86 -4.24 6.76
CA ALA A 168 -5.75 -3.34 6.39
C ALA A 168 -4.82 -3.87 5.29
N CYS A 169 -4.70 -5.20 5.17
CA CYS A 169 -3.79 -5.85 4.22
C CYS A 169 -4.56 -6.84 3.36
N TRP A 170 -4.48 -6.66 2.05
CA TRP A 170 -5.10 -7.52 1.05
C TRP A 170 -4.28 -7.45 -0.24
N GLN A 171 -4.57 -8.36 -1.18
CA GLN A 171 -4.02 -8.34 -2.53
C GLN A 171 -5.03 -8.95 -3.49
N ILE A 172 -5.25 -8.31 -4.64
CA ILE A 172 -6.03 -8.89 -5.73
C ILE A 172 -5.08 -9.67 -6.63
N LEU A 173 -5.41 -10.94 -6.85
CA LEU A 173 -4.66 -11.82 -7.73
C LEU A 173 -5.32 -11.88 -9.10
N ASP A 174 -4.51 -11.76 -10.15
CA ASP A 174 -4.98 -12.07 -11.50
C ASP A 174 -5.21 -13.58 -11.70
N ALA A 175 -5.67 -13.96 -12.90
CA ALA A 175 -5.97 -15.35 -13.21
C ALA A 175 -4.74 -16.27 -13.13
N GLU A 176 -3.57 -15.80 -13.58
CA GLU A 176 -2.33 -16.58 -13.57
C GLU A 176 -1.83 -16.77 -12.13
N GLN A 177 -1.80 -15.68 -11.35
CA GLN A 177 -1.43 -15.69 -9.95
C GLN A 177 -2.38 -16.57 -9.13
N SER A 178 -3.69 -16.48 -9.37
CA SER A 178 -4.70 -17.31 -8.71
C SER A 178 -4.50 -18.79 -9.04
N ALA A 179 -4.26 -19.14 -10.31
CA ALA A 179 -3.99 -20.51 -10.73
C ALA A 179 -2.71 -21.05 -10.07
N MET A 180 -1.66 -20.23 -9.99
CA MET A 180 -0.40 -20.58 -9.32
C MET A 180 -0.63 -20.86 -7.82
N VAL A 181 -1.31 -19.97 -7.10
CA VAL A 181 -1.61 -20.15 -5.67
C VAL A 181 -2.45 -21.40 -5.44
N ARG A 182 -3.49 -21.64 -6.25
CA ARG A 182 -4.35 -22.84 -6.16
C ARG A 182 -3.54 -24.12 -6.37
N LYS A 183 -2.62 -24.13 -7.33
CA LYS A 183 -1.72 -25.28 -7.57
C LYS A 183 -0.82 -25.56 -6.36
N GLN A 184 -0.24 -24.53 -5.75
CA GLN A 184 0.60 -24.70 -4.56
C GLN A 184 -0.21 -25.21 -3.35
N LEU A 185 -1.40 -24.65 -3.12
CA LEU A 185 -2.28 -25.09 -2.03
C LEU A 185 -2.73 -26.55 -2.19
N ALA A 186 -3.00 -27.00 -3.42
CA ALA A 186 -3.35 -28.39 -3.69
C ALA A 186 -2.19 -29.35 -3.38
N ALA A 187 -0.94 -28.91 -3.56
CA ALA A 187 0.25 -29.72 -3.25
C ALA A 187 0.50 -29.86 -1.73
N LEU A 188 0.06 -28.89 -0.91
CA LEU A 188 0.21 -28.91 0.55
C LEU A 188 -0.82 -29.78 1.28
N LYS A 189 -1.93 -30.13 0.64
CA LYS A 189 -2.99 -30.98 1.24
C LYS A 189 -2.66 -32.49 1.20
N LYS A 190 -1.38 -32.84 1.32
CA LYS A 190 -0.89 -34.23 1.37
C LYS A 190 -0.22 -34.51 2.71
#